data_AF-A0A7K2YTR8-F1
#
_entry.id   AF-A0A7K2YTR8-F1
#
_cell.length_a   1.000
_cell.length_b   1.000
_cell.length_c   1.000
_cell.angle_alpha   90.00
_cell.angle_beta   90.00
_cell.angle_gamma   90.00
#
_symmetry.space_group_name_H-M   'P 1'
#
loop_
_entity.id
_entity.type
_entity.pdbx_description
1 polymer ?
#
loop_
_entity_poly.entity_id
_entity_poly.type
_entity_poly.pdbx_seq_one_letter_code
_entity_poly.pdbx_strand_id
1 'polypeptide(L)'
;MTGQAGDGSGSPSGARLAEEARRLAESLVGQAESVREQVVRRHPDVAAHLAAAGAELASAYRAFVGDRERRWAARPAAKERIRLDDEE
;
A
#
# COMPACT_ATOMS: atom_id res chain seq x y z
N MET A 1 -7.79 37.45 -13.55
CA MET A 1 -8.37 36.16 -13.11
C MET A 1 -7.27 35.11 -13.21
N THR A 2 -6.59 34.82 -12.10
CA THR A 2 -5.54 33.79 -12.03
C THR A 2 -6.17 32.50 -11.55
N GLY A 3 -6.37 31.55 -12.47
CA GLY A 3 -6.82 30.20 -12.16
C GLY A 3 -5.70 29.45 -11.44
N GLN A 4 -5.86 29.26 -10.13
CA GLN A 4 -5.01 28.40 -9.33
C GLN A 4 -5.36 26.96 -9.66
N ALA A 5 -4.54 26.33 -10.50
CA ALA A 5 -4.56 24.90 -10.73
C ALA A 5 -4.30 24.22 -9.38
N GLY A 6 -5.33 23.59 -8.81
CA GLY A 6 -5.19 22.73 -7.66
C GLY A 6 -4.32 21.56 -8.04
N ASP A 7 -3.08 21.57 -7.57
CA ASP A 7 -2.20 20.41 -7.54
C ASP A 7 -2.96 19.27 -6.83
N GLY A 8 -3.25 18.21 -7.60
CA GLY A 8 -3.83 16.95 -7.13
C GLY A 8 -2.87 16.14 -6.27
N SER A 9 -2.15 16.81 -5.37
CA SER A 9 -1.39 16.20 -4.30
C SER A 9 -2.36 15.37 -3.46
N GLY A 10 -2.07 14.08 -3.33
CA GLY A 10 -2.98 13.05 -2.83
C GLY A 10 -3.80 13.52 -1.62
N SER A 11 -5.12 13.30 -1.69
CA SER A 11 -6.06 13.78 -0.68
C SER A 11 -5.51 13.61 0.75
N PRO A 12 -5.66 14.62 1.63
CA PRO A 12 -5.10 14.62 2.99
C PRO A 12 -5.54 13.40 3.82
N SER A 13 -6.68 12.79 3.47
CA SER A 13 -7.16 11.54 4.05
C SER A 13 -6.28 10.33 3.71
N GLY A 14 -5.76 10.24 2.49
CA GLY A 14 -4.87 9.16 2.04
C GLY A 14 -3.52 9.20 2.75
N ALA A 15 -2.96 10.39 2.94
CA ALA A 15 -1.72 10.59 3.69
C ALA A 15 -1.86 10.15 5.17
N ARG A 16 -3.00 10.45 5.81
CA ARG A 16 -3.28 10.00 7.19
C ARG A 16 -3.42 8.49 7.29
N LEU A 17 -4.15 7.87 6.36
CA LEU A 17 -4.30 6.40 6.33
C LEU A 17 -2.95 5.69 6.14
N ALA A 18 -2.05 6.25 5.31
CA ALA A 18 -0.71 5.72 5.13
C ALA A 18 0.12 5.81 6.42
N GLU A 19 0.02 6.92 7.15
CA GLU A 19 0.72 7.10 8.43
C GLU A 19 0.20 6.15 9.52
N GLU A 20 -1.11 5.94 9.62
CA GLU A 20 -1.70 4.95 10.55
C GLU A 20 -1.27 3.53 10.22
N ALA A 21 -1.26 3.16 8.93
CA ALA A 21 -0.79 1.86 8.48
C ALA A 21 0.69 1.65 8.83
N ARG A 22 1.52 2.69 8.67
CA ARG A 22 2.93 2.66 9.05
C ARG A 22 3.11 2.44 10.56
N ARG A 23 2.37 3.16 11.40
CA ARG A 23 2.42 3.01 12.87
C ARG A 23 2.04 1.62 13.33
N LEU A 24 0.99 1.04 12.72
CA LEU A 24 0.59 -0.33 13.01
C LEU A 24 1.70 -1.32 12.62
N ALA A 25 2.31 -1.15 11.44
CA ALA A 25 3.41 -2.00 10.99
C ALA A 25 4.62 -1.93 11.94
N GLU A 26 5.02 -0.74 12.37
CA GLU A 26 6.09 -0.53 13.35
C GLU A 26 5.79 -1.23 14.69
N SER A 27 4.55 -1.14 15.18
CA SER A 27 4.10 -1.82 16.40
C SER A 27 4.20 -3.34 16.29
N LEU A 28 3.73 -3.92 15.18
CA LEU A 28 3.78 -5.37 14.93
C LEU A 28 5.23 -5.87 14.83
N VAL A 29 6.10 -5.11 14.17
CA VAL A 29 7.54 -5.43 14.11
C VAL A 29 8.15 -5.41 15.51
N GLY A 30 7.86 -4.38 16.31
CA GLY A 30 8.35 -4.30 17.69
C GLY A 30 7.89 -5.48 18.56
N GLN A 31 6.64 -5.92 18.42
CA GLN A 31 6.13 -7.11 19.11
C GLN A 31 6.85 -8.39 18.66
N ALA A 32 7.06 -8.59 17.35
CA ALA A 32 7.76 -9.76 16.84
C ALA A 32 9.23 -9.81 17.31
N GLU A 33 9.91 -8.66 17.30
CA GLU A 33 11.30 -8.52 17.77
C GLU A 33 11.44 -8.91 19.25
N SER A 34 10.46 -8.56 20.09
CA SER A 34 10.47 -8.87 21.52
C SER A 34 10.56 -10.37 21.85
N VAL A 35 10.10 -11.22 20.93
CA VAL A 35 10.11 -12.69 21.10
C VAL A 35 11.09 -13.40 20.16
N ARG A 36 11.67 -12.69 19.18
CA ARG A 36 12.50 -13.28 18.12
C ARG A 36 13.61 -14.18 18.64
N GLU A 37 14.42 -13.69 19.57
CA GLU A 37 15.56 -14.47 20.10
C GLU A 37 15.11 -15.76 20.79
N GLN A 38 13.94 -15.73 21.45
CA GLN A 38 13.39 -16.92 22.09
C GLN A 38 12.97 -17.94 21.04
N VAL A 39 12.31 -17.51 19.96
CA VAL A 39 11.86 -18.39 18.88
C VAL A 39 13.05 -18.99 18.13
N VAL A 40 14.02 -18.16 17.72
CA VAL A 40 15.21 -18.62 16.99
C VAL A 40 16.02 -19.63 17.81
N ARG A 41 16.14 -19.42 19.12
CA ARG A 41 16.93 -20.29 20.00
C ARG A 41 16.18 -21.55 20.45
N ARG A 42 14.88 -21.48 20.73
CA ARG A 42 14.09 -22.61 21.24
C ARG A 42 13.42 -23.45 20.13
N HIS A 43 13.09 -22.83 19.00
CA HIS A 43 12.30 -23.43 17.92
C HIS A 43 12.84 -23.01 16.53
N PRO A 44 14.04 -23.49 16.15
CA PRO A 44 14.71 -23.05 14.92
C PRO A 44 13.97 -23.47 13.64
N ASP A 45 13.28 -24.60 13.67
CA ASP A 45 12.40 -25.11 12.61
C ASP A 45 11.17 -24.21 12.40
N VAL A 46 10.53 -23.77 13.48
CA VAL A 46 9.43 -22.81 13.43
C VAL A 46 9.91 -21.47 12.87
N ALA A 47 11.09 -21.00 13.28
CA ALA A 47 11.68 -19.77 12.74
C ALA A 47 11.89 -19.86 11.22
N ALA A 48 12.40 -20.99 10.72
CA ALA A 48 12.58 -21.22 9.29
C ALA A 48 11.23 -21.24 8.53
N HIS A 49 10.21 -21.90 9.09
CA HIS A 49 8.88 -21.94 8.48
C HIS A 49 8.22 -20.55 8.43
N LEU A 50 8.34 -19.76 9.51
CA LEU A 50 7.84 -18.40 9.55
C LEU A 50 8.54 -17.50 8.52
N ALA A 51 9.85 -17.65 8.33
CA ALA A 51 10.58 -16.91 7.32
C ALA A 51 10.09 -17.26 5.89
N ALA A 52 9.90 -18.56 5.60
CA ALA A 52 9.36 -19.01 4.32
C ALA A 52 7.94 -18.50 4.07
N ALA A 53 7.04 -18.68 5.03
CA ALA A 53 5.66 -18.21 4.97
C ALA A 53 5.58 -16.68 4.80
N GLY A 54 6.45 -15.93 5.48
CA GLY A 54 6.55 -14.48 5.34
C GLY A 54 6.97 -14.04 3.94
N ALA A 55 7.94 -14.72 3.33
CA ALA A 55 8.36 -14.44 1.96
C ALA A 55 7.24 -14.71 0.94
N GLU A 56 6.50 -15.81 1.11
CA GLU A 56 5.33 -16.14 0.30
C GLU A 56 4.24 -15.07 0.44
N LEU A 57 3.86 -14.69 1.66
CA LEU A 57 2.87 -13.64 1.92
C LEU A 57 3.27 -12.30 1.29
N ALA A 58 4.53 -11.89 1.45
CA ALA A 58 5.02 -10.64 0.89
C ALA A 58 5.00 -10.67 -0.65
N SER A 59 5.31 -11.81 -1.27
CA SER A 59 5.22 -11.97 -2.72
C SER A 59 3.78 -11.93 -3.22
N ALA A 60 2.86 -12.63 -2.54
CA ALA A 60 1.44 -12.64 -2.87
C ALA A 60 0.82 -11.24 -2.75
N TYR A 61 1.18 -10.49 -1.70
CA TYR A 61 0.70 -9.12 -1.52
C TYR A 61 1.20 -8.20 -2.64
N ARG A 62 2.48 -8.25 -2.99
CA ARG A 62 3.02 -7.48 -4.13
C ARG A 62 2.32 -7.84 -5.45
N ALA A 63 2.04 -9.12 -5.69
CA ALA A 63 1.30 -9.57 -6.86
C ALA A 63 -0.14 -9.03 -6.89
N PHE A 64 -0.83 -9.07 -5.74
CA PHE A 64 -2.17 -8.52 -5.58
C PHE A 64 -2.22 -7.02 -5.80
N VAL A 65 -1.31 -6.27 -5.17
CA VAL A 65 -1.19 -4.81 -5.37
C VAL A 65 -0.90 -4.51 -6.82
N GLY A 66 0.07 -5.19 -7.44
CA GLY A 66 0.38 -5.02 -8.85
C GLY A 66 -0.81 -5.30 -9.79
N ASP A 67 -1.66 -6.28 -9.47
CA ASP A 67 -2.88 -6.54 -10.25
C ASP A 67 -3.95 -5.45 -10.08
N ARG A 68 -4.16 -5.00 -8.84
CA ARG A 68 -5.02 -3.84 -8.55
C ARG A 68 -4.50 -2.61 -9.28
N GLU A 69 -3.18 -2.43 -9.28
CA GLU A 69 -2.51 -1.29 -9.88
C GLU A 69 -2.57 -1.27 -11.41
N ARG A 70 -2.59 -2.43 -12.05
CA ARG A 70 -2.88 -2.49 -13.49
C ARG A 70 -4.34 -2.22 -13.75
N ARG A 71 -5.25 -2.81 -12.97
CA ARG A 71 -6.69 -2.74 -13.22
C ARG A 71 -7.28 -1.34 -13.10
N TRP A 72 -6.91 -0.59 -12.07
CA TRP A 72 -7.40 0.78 -11.88
C TRP A 72 -6.80 1.77 -12.92
N ALA A 73 -5.60 1.50 -13.46
CA ALA A 73 -4.89 2.31 -14.45
C ALA A 73 -5.27 1.93 -15.89
N ALA A 74 -5.70 0.69 -16.11
CA ALA A 74 -6.20 0.17 -17.38
C ALA A 74 -7.68 0.49 -17.60
N ARG A 75 -8.37 1.20 -16.69
CA ARG A 75 -9.61 1.88 -17.08
C ARG A 75 -9.21 2.82 -18.21
N PRO A 76 -9.68 2.61 -19.46
CA PRO A 76 -9.47 3.62 -20.47
C PRO A 76 -10.02 4.90 -19.85
N ALA A 77 -9.23 5.98 -19.86
CA ALA A 77 -9.81 7.30 -19.74
C ALA A 77 -10.93 7.28 -20.77
N ALA A 78 -12.17 7.12 -20.32
CA ALA A 78 -13.29 7.24 -21.21
C ALA A 78 -13.00 8.57 -21.86
N LYS A 79 -12.81 8.55 -23.18
CA LYS A 79 -12.67 9.76 -23.99
C LYS A 79 -14.06 10.37 -24.02
N GLU A 80 -14.58 10.67 -22.83
CA GLU A 80 -15.58 11.67 -22.59
C GLU A 80 -14.86 12.91 -23.09
N ARG A 81 -15.12 13.20 -24.37
CA ARG A 81 -14.85 14.50 -24.92
C ARG A 81 -15.64 15.41 -24.00
N ILE A 82 -14.97 16.00 -23.01
CA ILE A 82 -15.53 17.09 -22.25
C ILE A 82 -15.90 18.09 -23.33
N ARG A 83 -17.20 18.20 -23.64
CA ARG A 83 -17.69 19.29 -24.49
C ARG A 83 -17.38 20.54 -23.68
N LEU A 84 -16.34 21.24 -24.10
CA LEU A 84 -15.98 22.56 -23.61
C LEU A 84 -16.47 23.60 -24.61
N ASP A 85 -17.74 23.50 -25.01
CA ASP A 85 -18.48 24.49 -25.79
C ASP A 85 -19.90 24.45 -25.20
N ASP A 86 -20.61 25.49 -24.76
CA ASP A 86 -20.48 26.94 -24.68
C ASP A 86 -21.51 27.36 -23.60
N GLU A 87 -21.34 28.47 -22.88
CA GLU A 87 -22.40 29.51 -22.71
C GLU A 87 -21.70 30.84 -22.35
N GLU A 88 -22.03 31.88 -23.12
CA GLU A 88 -21.59 33.28 -23.00
C GLU A 88 -21.88 33.94 -21.65
#